data_AF-A0A2H5F3X2-F1
#
_entry.id   AF-A0A2H5F3X2-F1
#
_cell.length_a   1.000
_cell.length_b   1.000
_cell.length_c   1.000
_cell.angle_alpha   90.00
_cell.angle_beta   90.00
_cell.angle_gamma   90.00
#
_symmetry.space_group_name_H-M   'P 1'
#
loop_
_entity.id
_entity.type
_entity.pdbx_description
1 polymer ?
#
loop_
_entity_poly.entity_id
_entity_poly.type
_entity_poly.pdbx_seq_one_letter_code
_entity_poly.pdbx_strand_id
1 'polypeptide(L)'
;MTAKDEIAHLDRAGLAGLWQEWHAAPPPRSISQPLLRRILGFDGQLRAAGGWPAGMEARLARAGAGGGRPPAAVPAPGGRLLRAWNGTTHVVEITDGGYLWQGRTWRSLSAIAREITGAHWSGPRFFGLAGTRGSQRHAAPASGDARP
;
A
#
# COMPACT_ATOMS: atom_id res chain seq x y z
N MET A 1 7.42 -6.57 -32.60
CA MET A 1 7.94 -5.42 -31.82
C MET A 1 6.76 -4.85 -31.07
N THR A 2 6.75 -4.92 -29.74
CA THR A 2 5.58 -4.57 -28.93
C THR A 2 5.46 -3.06 -28.77
N ALA A 3 4.25 -2.50 -28.89
CA ALA A 3 3.98 -1.05 -28.73
C ALA A 3 4.55 -0.44 -27.42
N LYS A 4 4.78 -1.27 -26.40
CA LYS A 4 5.43 -0.91 -25.14
C LYS A 4 6.90 -0.47 -25.31
N ASP A 5 7.65 -1.11 -26.21
CA ASP A 5 9.09 -0.86 -26.41
C ASP A 5 9.32 0.48 -27.13
N GLU A 6 8.40 0.87 -27.99
CA GLU A 6 8.44 2.15 -28.71
C GLU A 6 8.19 3.33 -27.75
N ILE A 7 7.22 3.20 -26.84
CA ILE A 7 6.86 4.23 -25.83
C ILE A 7 8.03 4.55 -24.88
N ALA A 8 8.88 3.55 -24.59
CA ALA A 8 10.01 3.74 -23.69
C ALA A 8 10.99 4.82 -24.18
N HIS A 9 11.14 4.98 -25.50
CA HIS A 9 12.17 5.86 -26.09
C HIS A 9 11.62 7.18 -26.65
N LEU A 10 10.30 7.37 -26.67
CA LEU A 10 9.70 8.63 -27.14
C LEU A 10 10.06 9.83 -26.26
N ASP A 11 10.44 10.93 -26.88
CA ASP A 11 10.60 12.21 -26.21
C ASP A 11 9.21 12.80 -25.83
N ARG A 12 9.18 13.99 -25.21
CA ARG A 12 7.91 14.58 -24.79
C ARG A 12 6.98 14.87 -25.97
N ALA A 13 7.52 15.25 -27.13
CA ALA A 13 6.73 15.53 -28.32
C ALA A 13 6.08 14.25 -28.88
N GLY A 14 6.85 13.17 -28.98
CA GLY A 14 6.35 11.86 -29.40
C GLY A 14 5.29 11.31 -28.46
N LEU A 15 5.51 11.42 -27.14
CA LEU A 15 4.50 11.02 -26.15
C LEU A 15 3.22 11.87 -26.24
N ALA A 16 3.33 13.17 -26.53
CA ALA A 16 2.16 14.04 -26.71
C ALA A 16 1.40 13.69 -27.99
N GLY A 17 2.10 13.35 -29.08
CA GLY A 17 1.48 12.86 -30.32
C GLY A 17 0.70 11.56 -30.10
N LEU A 18 1.31 10.59 -29.42
CA LEU A 18 0.66 9.32 -29.12
C LEU A 18 -0.56 9.50 -28.21
N TRP A 19 -0.45 10.39 -27.22
CA TRP A 19 -1.59 10.75 -26.37
C TRP A 19 -2.74 11.34 -27.20
N GLN A 20 -2.45 12.28 -28.11
CA GLN A 20 -3.46 12.89 -28.97
C GLN A 20 -4.14 11.84 -29.87
N GLU A 21 -3.37 10.90 -30.42
CA GLU A 21 -3.88 9.79 -31.23
C GLU A 21 -4.83 8.90 -30.42
N TRP A 22 -4.44 8.54 -29.20
CA TRP A 22 -5.16 7.55 -28.40
C TRP A 22 -6.36 8.10 -27.64
N HIS A 23 -6.33 9.37 -27.27
CA HIS A 23 -7.34 10.03 -26.44
C HIS A 23 -8.10 11.16 -27.14
N ALA A 24 -7.76 11.46 -28.41
CA ALA A 24 -8.36 12.55 -29.20
C ALA A 24 -8.34 13.93 -28.51
N ALA A 25 -7.41 14.14 -27.57
CA ALA A 25 -7.27 15.36 -26.79
C ALA A 25 -5.79 15.56 -26.41
N PRO A 26 -5.31 16.80 -26.21
CA PRO A 26 -3.92 17.03 -25.84
C PRO A 26 -3.63 16.59 -24.40
N PRO A 27 -2.40 16.16 -24.07
CA PRO A 27 -2.05 15.83 -22.70
C PRO A 27 -2.11 17.08 -21.80
N PRO A 28 -2.50 16.94 -20.52
CA PRO A 28 -2.47 18.05 -19.57
C PRO A 28 -1.08 18.69 -19.51
N ARG A 29 -0.99 20.02 -19.65
CA ARG A 29 0.31 20.73 -19.74
C ARG A 29 1.25 20.45 -18.56
N SER A 30 0.68 20.28 -17.36
CA SER A 30 1.40 20.05 -16.10
C SER A 30 1.92 18.62 -15.91
N ILE A 31 1.53 17.66 -16.76
CA ILE A 31 1.96 16.28 -16.60
C ILE A 31 3.46 16.16 -16.89
N SER A 32 4.21 15.47 -16.01
CA SER A 32 5.64 15.24 -16.24
C SER A 32 5.84 14.18 -17.34
N GLN A 33 6.95 14.26 -18.08
CA GLN A 33 7.26 13.28 -19.13
C GLN A 33 7.35 11.83 -18.59
N PRO A 34 7.95 11.57 -17.39
CA PRO A 34 7.95 10.23 -16.82
C PRO A 34 6.55 9.71 -16.47
N LEU A 35 5.63 10.58 -16.03
CA LEU A 35 4.26 10.18 -15.73
C LEU A 35 3.47 9.91 -17.03
N LEU A 36 3.60 10.80 -18.01
CA LEU A 36 2.97 10.65 -19.33
C LEU A 36 3.36 9.30 -19.98
N ARG A 37 4.64 8.96 -19.94
CA ARG A 37 5.14 7.67 -20.45
C ARG A 37 4.52 6.47 -19.73
N ARG A 38 4.37 6.54 -18.39
CA ARG A 38 3.78 5.44 -17.63
C ARG A 38 2.31 5.24 -17.96
N ILE A 39 1.56 6.32 -18.16
CA ILE A 39 0.14 6.26 -18.56
C ILE A 39 0.02 5.61 -19.93
N LEU A 40 0.76 6.10 -20.93
CA LEU A 40 0.73 5.53 -22.28
C LEU A 40 1.22 4.07 -22.29
N GLY A 41 2.23 3.74 -21.49
CA GLY A 41 2.67 2.35 -21.32
C GLY A 41 1.56 1.46 -20.77
N PHE A 42 0.83 1.93 -19.75
CA PHE A 42 -0.32 1.23 -19.19
C PHE A 42 -1.45 1.08 -20.21
N ASP A 43 -1.83 2.15 -20.91
CA ASP A 43 -2.89 2.13 -21.91
C ASP A 43 -2.56 1.18 -23.07
N GLY A 44 -1.30 1.15 -23.51
CA GLY A 44 -0.82 0.23 -24.53
C GLY A 44 -0.92 -1.23 -24.08
N GLN A 45 -0.55 -1.51 -22.82
CA GLN A 45 -0.71 -2.85 -22.22
C GLN A 45 -2.19 -3.25 -22.12
N LEU A 46 -3.05 -2.33 -21.68
CA LEU A 46 -4.48 -2.57 -21.53
C LEU A 46 -5.12 -2.88 -22.88
N ARG A 47 -4.79 -2.11 -23.92
CA ARG A 47 -5.25 -2.36 -25.30
C ARG A 47 -4.80 -3.73 -25.81
N ALA A 48 -3.53 -4.09 -25.61
CA ALA A 48 -3.01 -5.41 -25.98
C ALA A 48 -3.69 -6.56 -25.22
N ALA A 49 -4.16 -6.32 -24.00
CA ALA A 49 -4.89 -7.28 -23.18
C ALA A 49 -6.40 -7.37 -23.50
N GLY A 50 -6.89 -6.61 -24.49
CA GLY A 50 -8.32 -6.59 -24.87
C GLY A 50 -9.17 -5.59 -24.08
N GLY A 51 -8.55 -4.63 -23.40
CA GLY A 51 -9.24 -3.58 -22.66
C GLY A 51 -9.49 -3.93 -21.19
N TRP A 52 -10.41 -3.19 -20.57
CA TRP A 52 -10.80 -3.43 -19.20
C TRP A 52 -11.61 -4.72 -19.07
N PRO A 53 -11.32 -5.59 -18.07
CA PRO A 53 -12.20 -6.72 -17.76
C PRO A 53 -13.61 -6.23 -17.45
N ALA A 54 -14.62 -7.02 -17.85
CA ALA A 54 -16.02 -6.73 -17.54
C ALA A 54 -16.19 -6.50 -16.02
N GLY A 55 -16.85 -5.40 -15.66
CA GLY A 55 -17.09 -5.03 -14.26
C GLY A 55 -15.90 -4.41 -13.53
N MET A 56 -14.77 -4.12 -14.20
CA MET A 56 -13.64 -3.42 -13.56
C MET A 56 -14.05 -2.03 -13.06
N GLU A 57 -14.79 -1.25 -13.85
CA GLU A 57 -15.29 0.07 -13.42
C GLU A 57 -16.15 -0.04 -12.15
N ALA A 58 -17.05 -1.03 -12.09
CA ALA A 58 -17.85 -1.30 -10.91
C ALA A 58 -17.00 -1.70 -9.70
N ARG A 59 -15.92 -2.49 -9.91
CA ARG A 59 -14.93 -2.83 -8.86
C ARG A 59 -14.17 -1.60 -8.39
N LEU A 60 -13.70 -0.74 -9.30
CA LEU A 60 -12.97 0.49 -8.97
C LEU A 60 -13.87 1.48 -8.24
N ALA A 61 -15.10 1.68 -8.69
CA ALA A 61 -16.10 2.50 -8.02
C ALA A 61 -16.39 1.98 -6.61
N ARG A 62 -16.54 0.66 -6.43
CA ARG A 62 -16.74 0.04 -5.11
C ARG A 62 -15.51 0.20 -4.21
N ALA A 63 -14.30 0.08 -4.76
CA ALA A 63 -13.06 0.29 -4.03
C ALA A 63 -12.88 1.75 -3.59
N GLY A 64 -13.25 2.70 -4.45
CA GLY A 64 -13.21 4.15 -4.15
C GLY A 64 -14.29 4.59 -3.17
N ALA A 65 -15.52 4.07 -3.32
CA ALA A 65 -16.65 4.37 -2.44
C ALA A 65 -16.44 3.83 -1.00
N GLY A 66 -15.58 2.82 -0.84
CA GLY A 66 -15.30 2.22 0.46
C GLY A 66 -14.47 3.09 1.42
N GLY A 67 -13.86 4.20 0.96
CA GLY A 67 -13.09 5.15 1.80
C GLY A 67 -12.01 4.51 2.69
N GLY A 68 -11.70 3.24 2.47
CA GLY A 68 -11.06 2.39 3.44
C GLY A 68 -9.91 1.68 2.77
N ARG A 69 -8.70 1.97 3.26
CA ARG A 69 -7.52 1.14 3.02
C ARG A 69 -7.95 -0.33 3.24
N PRO A 70 -7.68 -1.24 2.28
CA PRO A 70 -8.00 -2.65 2.46
C PRO A 70 -7.47 -3.10 3.82
N PRO A 71 -8.18 -4.01 4.54
CA PRO A 71 -7.67 -4.54 5.79
C PRO A 71 -6.22 -4.94 5.57
N ALA A 72 -5.33 -4.41 6.40
CA ALA A 72 -3.90 -4.62 6.23
C ALA A 72 -3.66 -6.12 6.16
N ALA A 73 -3.43 -6.63 4.96
CA ALA A 73 -3.10 -8.03 4.78
C ALA A 73 -1.88 -8.28 5.67
N VAL A 74 -1.93 -9.32 6.49
CA VAL A 74 -0.75 -9.76 7.22
C VAL A 74 0.34 -9.97 6.17
N PRO A 75 1.47 -9.24 6.23
CA PRO A 75 2.51 -9.38 5.23
C PRO A 75 2.93 -10.85 5.12
N ALA A 76 3.23 -11.31 3.92
CA ALA A 76 3.79 -12.63 3.69
C ALA A 76 5.07 -12.82 4.54
N PRO A 77 5.50 -14.08 4.79
CA PRO A 77 6.82 -14.35 5.36
C PRO A 77 7.91 -13.52 4.66
N GLY A 78 8.82 -12.93 5.44
CA GLY A 78 9.77 -11.90 5.00
C GLY A 78 9.28 -10.45 5.17
N GLY A 79 8.00 -10.24 5.48
CA GLY A 79 7.47 -8.94 5.84
C GLY A 79 7.81 -8.51 7.27
N ARG A 80 7.71 -7.21 7.56
CA ARG A 80 8.00 -6.63 8.88
C ARG A 80 6.82 -5.83 9.41
N LEU A 81 6.53 -5.97 10.69
CA LEU A 81 5.55 -5.18 11.45
C LEU A 81 6.31 -4.17 12.32
N LEU A 82 5.93 -2.91 12.22
CA LEU A 82 6.51 -1.84 13.03
C LEU A 82 5.45 -1.34 14.01
N ARG A 83 5.85 -1.20 15.28
CA ARG A 83 4.99 -0.64 16.32
C ARG A 83 5.76 0.27 17.26
N ALA A 84 5.39 1.54 17.29
CA ALA A 84 5.85 2.47 18.31
C ALA A 84 5.09 2.25 19.63
N TRP A 85 5.82 2.07 20.72
CA TRP A 85 5.28 1.97 22.07
C TRP A 85 6.30 2.51 23.07
N ASN A 86 5.85 3.37 24.00
CA ASN A 86 6.67 3.97 25.04
C ASN A 86 8.02 4.55 24.51
N GLY A 87 7.96 5.29 23.40
CA GLY A 87 9.14 5.89 22.77
C GLY A 87 10.05 4.93 21.99
N THR A 88 9.78 3.62 22.00
CA THR A 88 10.57 2.62 21.28
C THR A 88 9.80 2.08 20.07
N THR A 89 10.46 1.97 18.92
CA THR A 89 9.90 1.30 17.74
C THR A 89 10.28 -0.18 17.75
N HIS A 90 9.30 -1.04 17.95
CA HIS A 90 9.46 -2.48 17.89
C HIS A 90 9.29 -2.97 16.46
N VAL A 91 10.30 -3.64 15.92
CA VAL A 91 10.30 -4.25 14.58
C VAL A 91 10.18 -5.76 14.74
N VAL A 92 9.09 -6.33 14.20
CA VAL A 92 8.81 -7.77 14.23
C VAL A 92 8.86 -8.31 12.82
N GLU A 93 9.72 -9.27 12.54
CA GLU A 93 9.78 -9.94 11.23
C GLU A 93 8.85 -11.14 11.22
N ILE A 94 8.13 -11.34 10.12
CA ILE A 94 7.25 -12.47 9.90
C ILE A 94 8.07 -13.58 9.26
N THR A 95 8.04 -14.76 9.85
CA THR A 95 8.73 -15.97 9.36
C THR A 95 7.70 -17.04 9.03
N ASP A 96 8.11 -18.10 8.32
CA ASP A 96 7.20 -19.21 7.98
C ASP A 96 6.61 -19.91 9.21
N GLY A 97 7.33 -19.90 10.34
CA GLY A 97 6.94 -20.59 11.58
C GLY A 97 6.49 -19.68 12.73
N GLY A 98 6.40 -18.36 12.54
CA GLY A 98 6.09 -17.43 13.62
C GLY A 98 6.69 -16.04 13.41
N TYR A 99 7.27 -15.46 14.45
CA TYR A 99 7.71 -14.06 14.46
C TYR A 99 9.09 -13.90 15.07
N LEU A 100 9.98 -13.12 14.45
CA LEU A 100 11.27 -12.74 15.00
C LEU A 100 11.19 -11.34 15.60
N TRP A 101 11.55 -11.19 16.87
CA TRP A 101 11.59 -9.89 17.55
C TRP A 101 12.77 -9.85 18.51
N GLN A 102 13.61 -8.81 18.37
CA GLN A 102 14.87 -8.65 19.11
C GLN A 102 15.78 -9.89 19.06
N GLY A 103 15.88 -10.53 17.89
CA GLY A 103 16.71 -11.74 17.70
C GLY A 103 16.14 -13.02 18.33
N ARG A 104 14.91 -12.99 18.88
CA ARG A 104 14.24 -14.16 19.47
C ARG A 104 13.01 -14.53 18.65
N THR A 105 12.79 -15.83 18.46
CA THR A 105 11.60 -16.35 17.77
C THR A 105 10.43 -16.51 18.73
N TRP A 106 9.25 -16.09 18.30
CA TRP A 106 8.01 -16.09 19.06
C TRP A 106 6.89 -16.79 18.29
N ARG A 107 6.08 -17.56 19.02
CA ARG A 107 4.95 -18.31 18.47
C ARG A 107 3.72 -17.47 18.11
N SER A 108 3.61 -16.23 18.61
CA SER A 108 2.46 -15.37 18.33
C SER A 108 2.73 -13.89 18.60
N LEU A 109 2.01 -13.01 17.89
CA LEU A 109 2.04 -11.56 18.12
C LEU A 109 1.51 -11.18 19.50
N SER A 110 0.57 -11.93 20.06
CA SER A 110 0.04 -11.64 21.41
C SER A 110 1.11 -11.88 22.48
N ALA A 111 2.01 -12.85 22.27
CA ALA A 111 3.14 -13.07 23.17
C ALA A 111 4.13 -11.89 23.12
N ILE A 112 4.45 -11.41 21.91
CA ILE A 112 5.28 -10.21 21.73
C ILE A 112 4.60 -8.96 22.33
N ALA A 113 3.31 -8.76 22.07
CA ALA A 113 2.57 -7.61 22.60
C ALA A 113 2.53 -7.60 24.14
N ARG A 114 2.39 -8.78 24.76
CA ARG A 114 2.47 -8.93 26.22
C ARG A 114 3.87 -8.61 26.74
N GLU A 115 4.91 -9.05 26.05
CA GLU A 115 6.30 -8.74 26.44
C GLU A 115 6.59 -7.23 26.33
N ILE A 116 6.06 -6.56 25.31
CA ILE A 116 6.23 -5.11 25.11
C ILE A 116 5.43 -4.29 26.14
N THR A 117 4.18 -4.69 26.42
CA THR A 117 3.23 -3.87 27.19
C THR A 117 3.10 -4.29 28.65
N GLY A 118 3.56 -5.48 29.03
CA GLY A 118 3.31 -6.09 30.34
C GLY A 118 1.85 -6.52 30.58
N ALA A 119 0.94 -6.26 29.64
CA ALA A 119 -0.50 -6.49 29.77
C ALA A 119 -1.02 -7.43 28.66
N HIS A 120 -2.22 -7.99 28.88
CA HIS A 120 -2.83 -8.88 27.89
C HIS A 120 -3.49 -8.06 26.76
N TRP A 121 -2.78 -7.94 25.63
CA TRP A 121 -3.28 -7.32 24.40
C TRP A 121 -3.50 -8.37 23.31
N SER A 122 -4.51 -8.15 22.45
CA SER A 122 -4.59 -8.84 21.16
C SER A 122 -3.42 -8.39 20.28
N GLY A 123 -2.50 -9.31 20.01
CA GLY A 123 -1.32 -9.04 19.17
C GLY A 123 -1.66 -8.42 17.82
N PRO A 124 -2.56 -9.02 17.02
CA PRO A 124 -2.98 -8.43 15.75
C PRO A 124 -3.52 -7.01 15.90
N ARG A 125 -4.26 -6.69 16.97
CA ARG A 125 -4.76 -5.33 17.22
C ARG A 125 -3.63 -4.37 17.59
N PHE A 126 -2.71 -4.80 18.44
CA PHE A 126 -1.55 -4.00 18.84
C PHE A 126 -0.67 -3.62 17.63
N PHE A 127 -0.49 -4.55 16.69
CA PHE A 127 0.26 -4.34 15.44
C PHE A 127 -0.59 -3.80 14.27
N GLY A 128 -1.85 -3.42 14.49
CA GLY A 128 -2.69 -2.80 13.46
C GLY A 128 -3.15 -3.71 12.32
N LEU A 129 -3.16 -5.02 12.55
CA LEU A 129 -3.58 -6.07 11.60
C LEU A 129 -5.07 -6.41 11.70
N ALA A 130 -5.72 -6.09 12.83
CA ALA A 130 -7.15 -6.29 12.98
C ALA A 130 -7.93 -5.17 12.29
N GLY A 131 -8.52 -5.46 11.13
CA GLY A 131 -9.39 -4.53 10.41
C GLY A 131 -10.63 -4.15 11.22
N THR A 132 -10.77 -2.88 11.56
CA THR A 132 -12.09 -2.30 11.86
C THR A 132 -12.10 -0.83 11.43
N ARG A 133 -13.15 -0.51 10.66
CA ARG A 133 -13.59 0.79 10.13
C ARG A 133 -13.04 2.01 10.89
N GLY A 134 -12.46 2.92 10.11
CA GLY A 134 -12.45 4.37 10.34
C GLY A 134 -11.99 4.83 11.73
N SER A 135 -10.73 5.21 11.84
CA SER A 135 -10.37 6.36 12.66
C SER A 135 -9.12 6.99 12.09
N GLN A 136 -9.36 7.97 11.23
CA GLN A 136 -8.47 9.12 11.14
C GLN A 136 -8.41 9.75 12.53
N ARG A 137 -7.28 9.60 13.23
CA ARG A 137 -6.80 10.63 14.15
C ARG A 137 -5.28 10.66 14.06
N HIS A 138 -4.79 11.65 13.31
CA HIS A 138 -3.63 12.40 13.78
C HIS A 138 -4.00 12.92 15.17
N ALA A 139 -3.35 12.38 16.20
CA ALA A 139 -3.34 12.98 17.52
C ALA A 139 -1.91 12.85 18.04
N ALA A 140 -1.29 14.01 18.23
CA ALA A 140 -0.05 14.20 18.96
C ALA A 140 -0.05 13.44 20.29
N PRO A 141 1.12 13.05 20.83
CA PRO A 141 1.17 12.34 22.10
C PRO A 141 0.60 13.23 23.21
N ALA A 142 -0.60 12.88 23.67
CA ALA A 142 -1.12 13.36 24.93
C ALA A 142 -0.30 12.69 26.03
N SER A 143 0.61 13.48 26.61
CA SER A 143 1.13 13.27 27.95
C SER A 143 -0.04 13.01 28.89
N GLY A 144 -0.07 11.84 29.49
CA GLY A 144 -1.19 11.38 30.32
C GLY A 144 -0.67 10.39 31.34
N ASP A 145 -0.07 10.98 32.36
CA ASP A 145 0.08 10.49 33.71
C ASP A 145 -0.92 9.38 34.09
N ALA A 146 -0.39 8.25 34.58
CA ALA A 146 -1.04 7.36 35.53
C ALA A 146 -0.06 6.26 35.94
N ARG A 147 0.68 6.52 37.02
CA ARG A 147 0.95 5.48 38.03
C ARG A 147 -0.24 5.47 39.02
N PRO A 148 -0.43 4.37 39.77
CA PRO A 148 -1.67 4.09 40.50
C PRO A 148 -2.11 5.19 41.45
#